data_AF-A0A9D4N9P4-F1
#
_entry.id   AF-A0A9D4N9P4-F1
#
_cell.length_a   1.000
_cell.length_b   1.000
_cell.length_c   1.000
_cell.angle_alpha   90.00
_cell.angle_beta   90.00
_cell.angle_gamma   90.00
#
_symmetry.space_group_name_H-M   'P 1'
#
loop_
_entity.id
_entity.type
_entity.pdbx_description
1 polymer ?
#
loop_
_entity_poly.entity_id
_entity_poly.type
_entity_poly.pdbx_seq_one_letter_code
_entity_poly.pdbx_strand_id
1 'polypeptide(L)'
;MRVKPAQIQALFQKTIDHIVNHLTDIFKRPEVQGANMILMVGGFSESKMLQNALKKNFPSKQLVIPEDAGLAVLKGAVIFGHKPDAIVARVTPLTYGIEIWPHFDASRHPRSKLKMIDGIARCADYFDKHIEADTEVQAGKTFEEKQYFPLTDDQTKMSIKIFASPNKNPRYTDDSGCSFKGKILVNLPDGKTANEKEVVVKMIYGNTELKVEARVVKTGTVLSATLDFLG
;
A
#
# COMPACT_ATOMS: atom_id res chain seq x y z
N MET A 1 34.31 0.71 33.86
CA MET A 1 34.68 -0.15 32.71
C MET A 1 35.01 0.76 31.52
N ARG A 2 36.25 0.75 31.01
CA ARG A 2 36.64 1.55 29.82
C ARG A 2 36.60 0.64 28.60
N VAL A 3 35.78 0.97 27.61
CA VAL A 3 35.71 0.25 26.33
C VAL A 3 36.72 0.85 25.36
N LYS A 4 37.53 0.02 24.69
CA LYS A 4 38.53 0.50 23.71
C LYS A 4 37.84 0.83 22.38
N PRO A 5 38.32 1.83 21.61
CA PRO A 5 37.76 2.17 20.30
C PRO A 5 37.66 0.98 19.34
N ALA A 6 38.66 0.10 19.31
CA ALA A 6 38.65 -1.10 18.47
C ALA A 6 37.52 -2.09 18.85
N GLN A 7 37.14 -2.16 20.12
CA GLN A 7 36.06 -3.03 20.58
C GLN A 7 34.69 -2.48 20.16
N ILE A 8 34.51 -1.15 20.24
CA ILE A 8 33.34 -0.47 19.68
C ILE A 8 33.29 -0.68 18.16
N GLN A 9 34.43 -0.58 17.49
CA GLN A 9 34.50 -0.76 16.05
C GLN A 9 34.05 -2.16 15.61
N ALA A 10 34.57 -3.19 16.28
CA ALA A 10 34.18 -4.58 16.04
C ALA A 10 32.69 -4.83 16.31
N LEU A 11 32.12 -4.18 17.34
CA LEU A 11 30.71 -4.33 17.71
C LEU A 11 29.76 -3.88 16.57
N PHE A 12 30.08 -2.74 15.93
CA PHE A 12 29.22 -2.18 14.87
C PHE A 12 29.59 -2.64 13.46
N GLN A 13 30.72 -3.35 13.28
CA GLN A 13 31.20 -3.74 11.96
C GLN A 13 30.17 -4.57 11.19
N LYS A 14 29.58 -5.59 11.83
CA LYS A 14 28.57 -6.44 11.20
C LYS A 14 27.35 -5.64 10.72
N THR A 15 26.90 -4.67 11.52
CA THR A 15 25.79 -3.77 11.15
C THR A 15 26.16 -2.89 9.97
N ILE A 16 27.38 -2.34 9.95
CA ILE A 16 27.88 -1.53 8.83
C ILE A 16 27.95 -2.35 7.55
N ASP A 17 28.48 -3.57 7.61
CA ASP A 17 28.59 -4.47 6.46
C ASP A 17 27.21 -4.80 5.88
N HIS A 18 26.22 -5.05 6.74
CA HIS A 18 24.84 -5.25 6.31
C HIS A 18 24.25 -4.01 5.62
N ILE A 19 24.51 -2.80 6.13
CA ILE A 19 24.05 -1.56 5.49
C ILE A 19 24.70 -1.39 4.11
N VAL A 20 26.01 -1.63 4.00
CA VAL A 20 26.75 -1.54 2.73
C VAL A 20 26.19 -2.55 1.71
N ASN A 21 25.98 -3.80 2.12
CA ASN A 21 25.41 -4.82 1.23
C ASN A 21 23.99 -4.43 0.78
N HIS A 22 23.16 -3.94 1.70
CA HIS A 22 21.81 -3.52 1.39
C HIS A 22 21.78 -2.35 0.38
N LEU A 23 22.62 -1.33 0.56
CA LEU A 23 22.75 -0.23 -0.38
C LEU A 23 23.27 -0.70 -1.74
N THR A 24 24.20 -1.66 -1.75
CA THR A 24 24.71 -2.27 -2.98
C THR A 24 23.58 -2.93 -3.77
N ASP A 25 22.67 -3.64 -3.10
CA ASP A 25 21.53 -4.26 -3.76
C ASP A 25 20.47 -3.24 -4.20
N ILE A 26 20.26 -2.17 -3.43
CA ILE A 26 19.40 -1.05 -3.86
C ILE A 26 19.94 -0.44 -5.15
N PHE A 27 21.24 -0.13 -5.23
CA PHE A 27 21.82 0.52 -6.42
C PHE A 27 21.86 -0.35 -7.68
N LYS A 28 21.59 -1.65 -7.59
CA LYS A 28 21.40 -2.54 -8.75
C LYS A 28 20.00 -2.43 -9.36
N ARG A 29 19.05 -1.83 -8.65
CA ARG A 29 17.64 -1.75 -9.06
C ARG A 29 17.47 -0.70 -10.17
N PRO A 30 16.79 -1.02 -11.29
CA PRO A 30 16.55 -0.07 -12.37
C PRO A 30 15.87 1.23 -11.91
N GLU A 31 15.01 1.16 -10.91
CA GLU A 31 14.21 2.27 -10.38
C GLU A 31 15.07 3.38 -9.74
N VAL A 32 16.31 3.07 -9.33
CA VAL A 32 17.25 4.04 -8.76
C VAL A 32 18.46 4.30 -9.67
N GLN A 33 18.39 3.82 -10.92
CA GLN A 33 19.43 4.05 -11.91
C GLN A 33 19.55 5.57 -12.15
N GLY A 34 20.72 6.14 -11.82
CA GLY A 34 20.97 7.58 -11.90
C GLY A 34 20.99 8.31 -10.55
N ALA A 35 20.56 7.66 -9.44
CA ALA A 35 20.70 8.23 -8.11
C ALA A 35 22.18 8.50 -7.78
N ASN A 36 22.55 9.76 -7.56
CA ASN A 36 23.93 10.19 -7.32
C ASN A 36 24.20 10.54 -5.85
N MET A 37 23.16 10.61 -5.02
CA MET A 37 23.23 11.08 -3.65
C MET A 37 22.77 10.02 -2.65
N ILE A 38 23.44 9.95 -1.50
CA ILE A 38 22.99 9.22 -0.31
C ILE A 38 22.73 10.25 0.77
N LEU A 39 21.46 10.49 1.08
CA LEU A 39 21.04 11.33 2.21
C LEU A 39 20.98 10.48 3.49
N MET A 40 21.83 10.80 4.46
CA MET A 40 21.96 10.07 5.71
C MET A 40 21.19 10.75 6.83
N VAL A 41 20.13 10.11 7.33
CA VAL A 41 19.28 10.61 8.44
C VAL A 41 19.23 9.61 9.60
N GLY A 42 18.79 10.05 10.77
CA GLY A 42 18.78 9.27 12.02
C GLY A 42 20.12 9.32 12.77
N GLY A 43 20.10 9.02 14.07
CA GLY A 43 21.28 9.21 14.93
C GLY A 43 22.52 8.41 14.52
N PHE A 44 22.35 7.22 13.93
CA PHE A 44 23.50 6.42 13.48
C PHE A 44 24.22 7.05 12.27
N SER A 45 23.57 7.96 11.55
CA SER A 45 24.18 8.71 10.45
C SER A 45 25.29 9.66 10.89
N GLU A 46 25.35 10.00 12.18
CA GLU A 46 26.41 10.81 12.78
C GLU A 46 27.69 9.99 13.05
N SER A 47 27.61 8.66 12.95
CA SER A 47 28.74 7.75 13.15
C SER A 47 29.81 7.91 12.06
N LYS A 48 31.01 8.33 12.47
CA LYS A 48 32.17 8.40 11.56
C LYS A 48 32.55 7.06 10.95
N MET A 49 32.33 5.96 11.68
CA MET A 49 32.59 4.63 11.14
C MET A 49 31.68 4.31 9.95
N LEU A 50 30.37 4.59 10.09
CA LEU A 50 29.42 4.39 9.00
C LEU A 50 29.71 5.32 7.83
N GLN A 51 29.91 6.62 8.10
CA GLN A 51 30.23 7.61 7.07
C GLN A 51 31.47 7.20 6.24
N ASN A 52 32.53 6.74 6.91
CA ASN A 52 33.75 6.29 6.24
C ASN A 52 33.54 5.02 5.42
N ALA A 53 32.78 4.05 5.95
CA ALA A 53 32.45 2.83 5.22
C ALA A 53 31.62 3.13 3.95
N LEU A 54 30.63 4.01 4.03
CA LEU A 54 29.83 4.39 2.87
C LEU A 54 30.64 5.16 1.83
N LYS A 55 31.49 6.12 2.25
CA LYS A 55 32.39 6.83 1.32
C LYS A 55 33.35 5.88 0.61
N LYS A 56 33.86 4.87 1.33
CA LYS A 56 34.78 3.87 0.75
C LYS A 56 34.10 2.96 -0.26
N ASN A 57 32.88 2.48 0.04
CA ASN A 57 32.18 1.52 -0.82
C ASN A 57 31.41 2.20 -1.97
N PHE A 58 31.05 3.48 -1.83
CA PHE A 58 30.29 4.23 -2.81
C PHE A 58 30.99 5.56 -3.18
N PRO A 59 32.24 5.54 -3.68
CA PRO A 59 33.03 6.75 -3.92
C PRO A 59 32.43 7.67 -5.00
N SER A 60 31.61 7.12 -5.90
CA SER A 60 30.92 7.89 -6.94
C SER A 60 29.60 8.53 -6.47
N LYS A 61 29.21 8.33 -5.20
CA LYS A 61 27.98 8.87 -4.63
C LYS A 61 28.30 10.02 -3.68
N GLN A 62 27.54 11.10 -3.75
CA GLN A 62 27.63 12.22 -2.83
C GLN A 62 26.93 11.85 -1.51
N LEU A 63 27.68 11.82 -0.42
CA LEU A 63 27.14 11.59 0.92
C LEU A 63 26.70 12.93 1.54
N VAL A 64 25.42 13.08 1.84
CA VAL A 64 24.85 14.28 2.46
C VAL A 64 24.33 13.91 3.85
N ILE A 65 24.82 14.62 4.87
CA ILE A 65 24.43 14.41 6.27
C ILE A 65 23.91 15.75 6.79
N PRO A 66 22.62 15.88 7.14
CA PRO A 66 22.09 17.09 7.75
C PRO A 66 22.76 17.39 9.10
N GLU A 67 22.83 18.67 9.47
CA GLU A 67 23.42 19.13 10.75
C GLU A 67 22.81 18.42 11.97
N ASP A 68 21.48 18.24 11.95
CA ASP A 68 20.75 17.45 12.95
C ASP A 68 20.19 16.15 12.33
N ALA A 69 21.07 15.27 11.86
CA ALA A 69 20.65 14.02 11.23
C ALA A 69 19.71 13.21 12.15
N GLY A 70 19.97 13.18 13.46
CA GLY A 70 19.08 12.56 14.45
C GLY A 70 17.66 13.15 14.52
N LEU A 71 17.48 14.43 14.20
CA LEU A 71 16.17 15.12 14.23
C LEU A 71 15.56 15.32 12.84
N ALA A 72 16.29 15.01 11.77
CA ALA A 72 15.86 15.32 10.40
C ALA A 72 14.47 14.77 10.06
N VAL A 73 14.15 13.54 10.48
CA VAL A 73 12.84 12.92 10.27
C VAL A 73 11.74 13.65 11.04
N LEU A 74 11.98 13.98 12.32
CA LEU A 74 11.01 14.72 13.14
C LEU A 74 10.75 16.12 12.58
N LYS A 75 11.81 16.85 12.19
CA LYS A 75 11.69 18.16 11.55
C LYS A 75 10.87 18.07 10.26
N GLY A 76 11.14 17.06 9.42
CA GLY A 76 10.37 16.78 8.22
C GLY A 76 8.88 16.54 8.52
N ALA A 77 8.57 15.75 9.56
CA ALA A 77 7.20 15.48 9.98
C ALA A 77 6.46 16.74 10.46
N VAL A 78 7.13 17.62 11.22
CA VAL A 78 6.57 18.91 11.67
C VAL A 78 6.28 19.82 10.47
N ILE A 79 7.22 19.90 9.52
CA ILE A 79 7.02 20.67 8.28
C ILE A 79 5.84 20.11 7.50
N PHE A 80 5.74 18.79 7.36
CA PHE A 80 4.62 18.13 6.68
C PHE A 80 3.28 18.41 7.38
N GLY A 81 3.23 18.40 8.71
CA GLY A 81 2.01 18.75 9.45
C GLY A 81 1.54 20.19 9.20
N HIS A 82 2.47 21.13 9.04
CA HIS A 82 2.14 22.53 8.70
C HIS A 82 1.89 22.76 7.21
N LYS A 83 2.44 21.91 6.33
CA LYS A 83 2.38 22.02 4.88
C LYS A 83 2.16 20.63 4.26
N PRO A 84 0.96 20.04 4.41
CA PRO A 84 0.69 18.69 3.92
C PRO A 84 0.84 18.60 2.39
N ASP A 85 0.53 19.68 1.68
CA ASP A 85 0.64 19.78 0.22
C ASP A 85 2.08 19.82 -0.30
N ALA A 86 3.09 19.86 0.59
CA ALA A 86 4.49 19.76 0.20
C ALA A 86 4.83 18.38 -0.39
N ILE A 87 4.05 17.34 -0.09
CA ILE A 87 4.20 16.01 -0.70
C ILE A 87 3.19 15.91 -1.85
N VAL A 88 3.70 16.05 -3.07
CA VAL A 88 2.86 16.03 -4.29
C VAL A 88 2.43 14.63 -4.71
N ALA A 89 3.24 13.62 -4.40
CA ALA A 89 2.96 12.23 -4.76
C ALA A 89 3.64 11.24 -3.81
N ARG A 90 3.10 10.02 -3.75
CA ARG A 90 3.73 8.86 -3.12
C ARG A 90 3.54 7.62 -3.98
N VAL A 91 4.49 6.71 -3.88
CA VAL A 91 4.39 5.38 -4.47
C VAL A 91 3.74 4.45 -3.45
N THR A 92 2.66 3.78 -3.80
CA THR A 92 1.96 2.88 -2.87
C THR A 92 2.71 1.56 -2.72
N PRO A 93 2.96 1.07 -1.49
CA PRO A 93 3.67 -0.18 -1.28
C PRO A 93 2.80 -1.43 -1.48
N LEU A 94 1.48 -1.27 -1.56
CA LEU A 94 0.53 -2.38 -1.57
C LEU A 94 -0.48 -2.21 -2.72
N THR A 95 -0.94 -3.35 -3.21
CA THR A 95 -2.10 -3.45 -4.10
C THR A 95 -3.35 -3.46 -3.24
N TYR A 96 -4.29 -2.55 -3.50
CA TYR A 96 -5.56 -2.46 -2.81
C TYR A 96 -6.71 -2.90 -3.73
N GLY A 97 -7.69 -3.58 -3.14
CA GLY A 97 -8.87 -4.04 -3.85
C GLY A 97 -9.96 -4.50 -2.91
N ILE A 98 -11.00 -5.08 -3.48
CA ILE A 98 -12.11 -5.63 -2.71
C ILE A 98 -12.38 -7.09 -3.07
N GLU A 99 -13.02 -7.80 -2.16
CA GLU A 99 -13.53 -9.15 -2.42
C GLU A 99 -14.79 -9.08 -3.28
N ILE A 100 -14.81 -9.81 -4.39
CA ILE A 100 -16.00 -10.02 -5.21
C ILE A 100 -16.22 -11.49 -5.53
N TRP A 101 -17.45 -11.81 -5.95
CA TRP A 101 -17.86 -13.15 -6.33
C TRP A 101 -18.42 -13.14 -7.77
N PRO A 102 -17.56 -13.01 -8.79
CA PRO A 102 -17.99 -12.94 -10.18
C PRO A 102 -18.55 -14.29 -10.66
N HIS A 103 -19.16 -14.32 -11.84
CA HIS A 103 -19.56 -15.56 -12.49
C HIS A 103 -18.36 -16.52 -12.60
N PHE A 104 -18.61 -17.80 -12.33
CA PHE A 104 -17.57 -18.82 -12.43
C PHE A 104 -17.27 -19.12 -13.90
N ASP A 105 -16.01 -18.99 -14.29
CA ASP A 105 -15.49 -19.36 -15.60
C ASP A 105 -14.53 -20.53 -15.42
N ALA A 106 -14.89 -21.71 -15.93
CA ALA A 106 -14.09 -22.93 -15.79
C ALA A 106 -12.74 -22.88 -16.51
N SER A 107 -12.55 -21.98 -17.48
CA SER A 107 -11.27 -21.79 -18.18
C SER A 107 -10.27 -20.97 -17.37
N ARG A 108 -10.77 -20.18 -16.41
CA ARG A 108 -9.96 -19.26 -15.59
C ARG A 108 -9.91 -19.69 -14.14
N HIS A 109 -11.05 -20.02 -13.54
CA HIS A 109 -11.20 -20.19 -12.11
C HIS A 109 -10.98 -21.64 -11.67
N PRO A 110 -10.23 -21.87 -10.57
CA PRO A 110 -10.03 -23.20 -10.04
C PRO A 110 -11.35 -23.71 -9.45
N ARG A 111 -11.64 -25.00 -9.65
CA ARG A 111 -12.87 -25.64 -9.16
C ARG A 111 -13.04 -25.52 -7.63
N SER A 112 -11.95 -25.38 -6.87
CA SER A 112 -11.99 -25.14 -5.42
C SER A 112 -12.70 -23.83 -5.03
N LYS A 113 -12.74 -22.84 -5.93
CA LYS A 113 -13.41 -21.55 -5.73
C LYS A 113 -14.86 -21.53 -6.24
N LEU A 114 -15.35 -22.61 -6.84
CA LEU A 114 -16.73 -22.70 -7.30
C LEU A 114 -17.70 -22.74 -6.12
N LYS A 115 -18.66 -21.81 -6.12
CA LYS A 115 -19.81 -21.80 -5.20
C LYS A 115 -21.10 -21.58 -5.97
N MET A 116 -22.17 -22.27 -5.58
CA MET A 116 -23.50 -22.04 -6.12
C MET A 116 -24.26 -21.09 -5.19
N ILE A 117 -24.74 -19.97 -5.73
CA ILE A 117 -25.53 -18.96 -5.03
C ILE A 117 -26.77 -18.72 -5.89
N ASP A 118 -27.97 -19.01 -5.36
CA ASP A 118 -29.24 -18.93 -6.10
C ASP A 118 -29.22 -19.60 -7.48
N GLY A 119 -28.61 -20.78 -7.56
CA GLY A 119 -28.49 -21.52 -8.81
C GLY A 119 -27.46 -20.95 -9.80
N ILE A 120 -26.78 -19.86 -9.46
CA ILE A 120 -25.71 -19.25 -10.27
C ILE A 120 -24.35 -19.70 -9.75
N ALA A 121 -23.51 -20.20 -10.66
CA ALA A 121 -22.13 -20.54 -10.38
C ALA A 121 -21.27 -19.28 -10.22
N ARG A 122 -20.65 -19.10 -9.06
CA ARG A 122 -19.79 -17.96 -8.69
C ARG A 122 -18.39 -18.43 -8.32
N CYS A 123 -17.41 -17.56 -8.53
CA CYS A 123 -16.04 -17.74 -8.03
C CYS A 123 -15.90 -16.99 -6.71
N ALA A 124 -15.72 -17.72 -5.60
CA ALA A 124 -15.52 -17.11 -4.30
C ALA A 124 -14.17 -16.36 -4.22
N ASP A 125 -14.12 -15.40 -3.29
CA ASP A 125 -12.89 -14.75 -2.80
C ASP A 125 -12.03 -14.08 -3.89
N TYR A 126 -12.63 -13.67 -5.01
CA TYR A 126 -11.88 -13.07 -6.10
C TYR A 126 -11.42 -11.66 -5.70
N PHE A 127 -10.14 -11.35 -5.92
CA PHE A 127 -9.57 -10.04 -5.62
C PHE A 127 -9.79 -9.11 -6.82
N ASP A 128 -10.72 -8.16 -6.70
CA ASP A 128 -10.83 -7.10 -7.71
C ASP A 128 -9.96 -5.90 -7.33
N LYS A 129 -8.89 -5.70 -8.11
CA LYS A 129 -7.85 -4.70 -7.88
C LYS A 129 -8.32 -3.29 -8.24
N HIS A 130 -8.17 -2.33 -7.33
CA HIS A 130 -8.42 -0.89 -7.54
C HIS A 130 -7.13 -0.11 -7.71
N ILE A 131 -6.10 -0.45 -6.94
CA ILE A 131 -4.80 0.23 -6.93
C ILE A 131 -3.72 -0.84 -6.97
N GLU A 132 -2.73 -0.71 -7.85
CA GLU A 132 -1.59 -1.63 -7.93
C GLU A 132 -0.40 -1.11 -7.10
N ALA A 133 0.31 -2.01 -6.41
CA ALA A 133 1.58 -1.69 -5.77
C ALA A 133 2.56 -1.06 -6.76
N ASP A 134 3.38 -0.13 -6.29
CA ASP A 134 4.30 0.72 -7.05
C ASP A 134 3.62 1.78 -7.95
N THR A 135 2.30 1.96 -7.85
CA THR A 135 1.63 3.08 -8.53
C THR A 135 1.97 4.40 -7.83
N GLU A 136 2.35 5.41 -8.62
CA GLU A 136 2.47 6.79 -8.13
C GLU A 136 1.09 7.44 -7.97
N VAL A 137 0.86 8.00 -6.79
CA VAL A 137 -0.43 8.53 -6.35
C VAL A 137 -0.25 9.94 -5.82
N GLN A 138 -0.94 10.88 -6.47
CA GLN A 138 -0.97 12.28 -6.07
C GLN A 138 -2.08 12.51 -5.04
N ALA A 139 -1.84 13.42 -4.10
CA ALA A 139 -2.83 13.84 -3.10
C ALA A 139 -4.18 14.19 -3.76
N GLY A 140 -5.27 13.63 -3.26
CA GLY A 140 -6.62 13.86 -3.81
C GLY A 140 -6.94 13.08 -5.09
N LYS A 141 -6.00 12.29 -5.62
CA LYS A 141 -6.26 11.39 -6.77
C LYS A 141 -7.34 10.39 -6.41
N THR A 142 -8.40 10.41 -7.20
CA THR A 142 -9.46 9.40 -7.18
C THR A 142 -9.12 8.36 -8.23
N PHE A 143 -9.09 7.10 -7.82
CA PHE A 143 -8.89 5.97 -8.73
C PHE A 143 -10.19 5.65 -9.48
N GLU A 144 -10.08 4.84 -10.54
CA GLU A 144 -11.22 4.43 -11.34
C GLU A 144 -12.37 3.90 -10.46
N GLU A 145 -13.56 4.46 -10.65
CA GLU A 145 -14.76 3.98 -9.99
C GLU A 145 -15.18 2.64 -10.61
N LYS A 146 -15.58 1.68 -9.79
CA LYS A 146 -16.06 0.38 -10.24
C LYS A 146 -17.46 0.09 -9.72
N GLN A 147 -18.23 -0.64 -10.53
CA GLN A 147 -19.62 -0.97 -10.24
C GLN A 147 -19.76 -2.39 -9.70
N TYR A 148 -20.62 -2.54 -8.70
CA TYR A 148 -20.90 -3.81 -8.05
C TYR A 148 -22.39 -3.99 -7.83
N PHE A 149 -22.80 -5.25 -7.87
CA PHE A 149 -24.20 -5.67 -7.79
C PHE A 149 -24.33 -6.74 -6.71
N PRO A 150 -25.50 -6.83 -6.05
CA PRO A 150 -25.75 -7.90 -5.09
C PRO A 150 -25.64 -9.28 -5.76
N LEU A 151 -25.36 -10.30 -4.96
CA LEU A 151 -25.25 -11.66 -5.47
C LEU A 151 -26.62 -12.28 -5.76
N THR A 152 -27.64 -11.83 -5.02
CA THR A 152 -29.03 -12.29 -5.10
C THR A 152 -29.99 -11.11 -5.16
N ASP A 153 -31.17 -11.32 -5.75
CA ASP A 153 -32.17 -10.26 -5.93
C ASP A 153 -32.82 -9.83 -4.61
N ASP A 154 -32.88 -10.72 -3.61
CA ASP A 154 -33.45 -10.47 -2.29
C ASP A 154 -32.47 -9.83 -1.31
N GLN A 155 -31.19 -9.69 -1.68
CA GLN A 155 -30.15 -9.14 -0.82
C GLN A 155 -30.50 -7.70 -0.40
N THR A 156 -30.57 -7.46 0.92
CA THR A 156 -30.87 -6.14 1.51
C THR A 156 -29.63 -5.40 2.00
N LYS A 157 -28.48 -6.08 2.08
CA LYS A 157 -27.20 -5.47 2.48
C LYS A 157 -26.04 -6.00 1.65
N MET A 158 -25.11 -5.14 1.27
CA MET A 158 -23.87 -5.50 0.58
C MET A 158 -22.66 -5.22 1.46
N SER A 159 -21.77 -6.19 1.61
CA SER A 159 -20.51 -6.02 2.34
C SER A 159 -19.36 -5.78 1.37
N ILE A 160 -18.86 -4.56 1.30
CA ILE A 160 -17.63 -4.22 0.58
C ILE A 160 -16.44 -4.53 1.49
N LYS A 161 -15.82 -5.70 1.34
CA LYS A 161 -14.64 -6.08 2.11
C LYS A 161 -13.38 -5.61 1.38
N ILE A 162 -12.53 -4.86 2.08
CA ILE A 162 -11.33 -4.24 1.53
C ILE A 162 -10.11 -5.06 1.92
N PHE A 163 -9.23 -5.31 0.96
CA PHE A 163 -8.02 -6.08 1.13
C PHE A 163 -6.80 -5.33 0.58
N ALA A 164 -5.63 -5.66 1.12
CA ALA A 164 -4.34 -5.21 0.60
C ALA A 164 -3.37 -6.39 0.43
N SER A 165 -2.47 -6.30 -0.56
CA SER A 165 -1.47 -7.34 -0.85
C SER A 165 -0.13 -6.73 -1.28
N PRO A 166 1.03 -7.28 -0.89
CA PRO A 166 2.32 -6.89 -1.43
C PRO A 166 2.54 -7.40 -2.87
N ASN A 167 1.73 -8.34 -3.35
CA ASN A 167 1.75 -8.78 -4.74
C ASN A 167 1.07 -7.71 -5.62
N LYS A 168 1.64 -7.38 -6.80
CA LYS A 168 1.02 -6.47 -7.79
C LYS A 168 -0.28 -7.02 -8.39
N ASN A 169 -0.36 -8.34 -8.51
CA ASN A 169 -1.47 -9.04 -9.15
C ASN A 169 -1.97 -10.19 -8.27
N PRO A 170 -2.52 -9.91 -7.08
CA PRO A 170 -3.22 -10.91 -6.30
C PRO A 170 -4.46 -11.35 -7.09
N ARG A 171 -4.76 -12.65 -7.04
CA ARG A 171 -5.89 -13.24 -7.74
C ARG A 171 -7.06 -13.48 -6.82
N TYR A 172 -6.77 -13.88 -5.58
CA TYR A 172 -7.76 -14.15 -4.55
C TYR A 172 -7.43 -13.42 -3.25
N THR A 173 -8.45 -13.14 -2.44
CA THR A 173 -8.31 -12.46 -1.15
C THR A 173 -7.68 -13.34 -0.07
N ASP A 174 -7.58 -14.64 -0.32
CA ASP A 174 -6.86 -15.62 0.49
C ASP A 174 -5.50 -16.04 -0.10
N ASP A 175 -5.04 -15.38 -1.17
CA ASP A 175 -3.67 -15.56 -1.64
C ASP A 175 -2.65 -15.15 -0.57
N SER A 176 -1.48 -15.80 -0.58
CA SER A 176 -0.41 -15.51 0.38
C SER A 176 -0.03 -14.02 0.37
N GLY A 177 -0.05 -13.39 1.54
CA GLY A 177 0.27 -11.97 1.72
C GLY A 177 -0.94 -11.03 1.59
N CYS A 178 -2.10 -11.51 1.15
CA CYS A 178 -3.34 -10.73 1.22
C CYS A 178 -3.78 -10.55 2.68
N SER A 179 -4.23 -9.34 3.01
CA SER A 179 -4.66 -8.97 4.35
C SER A 179 -5.97 -8.19 4.30
N PHE A 180 -6.90 -8.56 5.18
CA PHE A 180 -8.16 -7.83 5.35
C PHE A 180 -7.88 -6.49 6.05
N LYS A 181 -8.38 -5.40 5.48
CA LYS A 181 -8.17 -4.03 6.01
C LYS A 181 -9.43 -3.41 6.61
N GLY A 182 -10.61 -3.90 6.23
CA GLY A 182 -11.87 -3.39 6.76
C GLY A 182 -13.06 -3.73 5.86
N LYS A 183 -14.25 -3.33 6.27
CA LYS A 183 -15.45 -3.49 5.44
C LYS A 183 -16.41 -2.31 5.58
N ILE A 184 -17.12 -2.02 4.50
CA ILE A 184 -18.26 -1.10 4.48
C ILE A 184 -19.52 -1.95 4.29
N LEU A 185 -20.48 -1.80 5.20
CA LEU A 185 -21.78 -2.48 5.10
C LEU A 185 -22.82 -1.50 4.55
N VAL A 186 -23.23 -1.72 3.31
CA VAL A 186 -24.19 -0.89 2.57
C VAL A 186 -25.58 -1.47 2.71
N ASN A 187 -26.57 -0.66 3.09
CA ASN A 187 -27.98 -1.05 3.01
C ASN A 187 -28.47 -0.82 1.57
N LEU A 188 -29.06 -1.84 0.97
CA LEU A 188 -29.61 -1.78 -0.38
C LEU A 188 -31.09 -1.42 -0.32
N PRO A 189 -31.61 -0.65 -1.29
CA PRO A 189 -33.04 -0.34 -1.37
C PRO A 189 -33.84 -1.58 -1.77
N ASP A 190 -35.14 -1.59 -1.47
CA ASP A 190 -36.08 -2.70 -1.78
C ASP A 190 -36.37 -2.90 -3.29
N GLY A 191 -35.54 -2.34 -4.18
CA GLY A 191 -35.65 -2.52 -5.62
C GLY A 191 -35.51 -3.98 -6.03
N LYS A 192 -36.15 -4.36 -7.15
CA LYS A 192 -36.14 -5.75 -7.65
C LYS A 192 -35.17 -5.97 -8.80
N THR A 193 -34.53 -4.91 -9.29
CA THR A 193 -33.59 -5.00 -10.41
C THR A 193 -32.15 -4.74 -9.95
N ALA A 194 -31.18 -5.36 -10.63
CA ALA A 194 -29.76 -5.17 -10.35
C ALA A 194 -29.36 -3.67 -10.39
N ASN A 195 -29.88 -2.92 -11.36
CA ASN A 195 -29.59 -1.49 -11.53
C ASN A 195 -30.12 -0.63 -10.35
N GLU A 196 -31.21 -1.05 -9.70
CA GLU A 196 -31.72 -0.34 -8.52
C GLU A 196 -30.87 -0.55 -7.27
N LYS A 197 -30.06 -1.62 -7.26
CA LYS A 197 -29.18 -2.02 -6.16
C LYS A 197 -27.69 -1.84 -6.49
N GLU A 198 -27.39 -1.08 -7.54
CA GLU A 198 -26.02 -0.79 -7.94
C GLU A 198 -25.27 -0.02 -6.85
N VAL A 199 -24.06 -0.49 -6.55
CA VAL A 199 -23.11 0.16 -5.64
C VAL A 199 -21.85 0.49 -6.43
N VAL A 200 -21.49 1.77 -6.46
CA VAL A 200 -20.23 2.23 -7.02
C VAL A 200 -19.21 2.34 -5.89
N VAL A 201 -18.06 1.69 -6.04
CA VAL A 201 -16.93 1.83 -5.11
C VAL A 201 -15.81 2.61 -5.77
N LYS A 202 -15.23 3.54 -5.03
CA LYS A 202 -14.03 4.27 -5.42
C LYS A 202 -13.05 4.37 -4.26
N MET A 203 -11.77 4.43 -4.59
CA MET A 203 -10.70 4.65 -3.63
C MET A 203 -10.06 6.02 -3.90
N ILE A 204 -9.85 6.80 -2.85
CA ILE A 204 -9.32 8.16 -2.90
C ILE A 204 -8.12 8.23 -1.97
N TYR A 205 -7.01 8.71 -2.47
CA TYR A 205 -5.81 8.88 -1.68
C TYR A 205 -5.76 10.27 -1.02
N GLY A 206 -5.72 10.28 0.32
CA GLY A 206 -5.70 11.45 1.18
C GLY A 206 -4.37 11.62 1.92
N ASN A 207 -3.25 11.52 1.23
CA ASN A 207 -1.88 11.64 1.75
C ASN A 207 -1.37 10.48 2.62
N THR A 208 -1.85 10.33 3.84
CA THR A 208 -1.45 9.20 4.71
C THR A 208 -2.51 8.12 4.76
N GLU A 209 -3.66 8.39 4.18
CA GLU A 209 -4.86 7.57 4.30
C GLU A 209 -5.42 7.23 2.92
N LEU A 210 -6.02 6.04 2.84
CA LEU A 210 -6.87 5.65 1.73
C LEU A 210 -8.32 5.71 2.19
N LYS A 211 -9.10 6.57 1.55
CA LYS A 211 -10.54 6.61 1.73
C LYS A 211 -11.19 5.70 0.71
N VAL A 212 -11.97 4.74 1.17
CA VAL A 212 -12.84 3.91 0.31
C VAL A 212 -14.25 4.43 0.47
N GLU A 213 -14.89 4.81 -0.63
CA GLU A 213 -16.29 5.22 -0.66
C GLU A 213 -17.13 4.19 -1.41
N ALA A 214 -18.27 3.82 -0.84
CA ALA A 214 -19.29 3.01 -1.47
C ALA A 214 -20.58 3.83 -1.58
N ARG A 215 -21.04 4.07 -2.81
CA ARG A 215 -22.23 4.86 -3.12
C ARG A 215 -23.32 3.97 -3.69
N VAL A 216 -24.49 3.95 -3.04
CA VAL A 216 -25.70 3.37 -3.61
C VAL A 216 -26.21 4.32 -4.69
N VAL A 217 -26.22 3.88 -5.95
CA VAL A 217 -26.53 4.76 -7.09
C VAL A 217 -27.95 5.31 -7.00
N LYS A 218 -28.93 4.46 -6.67
CA LYS A 218 -30.35 4.83 -6.62
C LYS A 218 -30.66 5.89 -5.56
N THR A 219 -30.11 5.75 -4.36
CA THR A 219 -30.42 6.65 -3.23
C THR A 219 -29.42 7.80 -3.08
N GLY A 220 -28.26 7.72 -3.75
CA GLY A 220 -27.15 8.63 -3.56
C GLY A 220 -26.44 8.47 -2.19
N THR A 221 -26.84 7.50 -1.37
CA THR A 221 -26.24 7.28 -0.05
C THR A 221 -24.79 6.87 -0.21
N VAL A 222 -23.88 7.61 0.42
CA VAL A 222 -22.45 7.31 0.45
C VAL A 222 -22.06 6.86 1.86
N LEU A 223 -21.36 5.74 1.91
CA LEU A 223 -20.68 5.25 3.11
C LEU A 223 -19.18 5.22 2.81
N SER A 224 -18.36 5.44 3.84
CA SER A 224 -16.91 5.44 3.66
C SER A 224 -16.19 4.76 4.81
N ALA A 225 -15.03 4.19 4.49
CA ALA A 225 -14.04 3.75 5.47
C ALA A 225 -12.69 4.39 5.12
N THR A 226 -11.90 4.64 6.14
CA THR A 226 -10.53 5.15 6.00
C THR A 226 -9.57 4.11 6.54
N LEU A 227 -8.48 3.86 5.82
CA LEU A 227 -7.44 2.91 6.19
C LEU A 227 -6.05 3.52 5.97
N ASP A 228 -5.06 3.01 6.71
CA ASP A 228 -3.67 3.44 6.54
C ASP A 228 -3.18 3.06 5.13
N PHE A 229 -2.72 4.06 4.39
CA PHE A 229 -2.22 3.87 3.03
C PHE A 229 -0.78 3.33 3.00
N LEU A 230 -0.06 3.40 4.11
CA LEU A 230 1.36 3.04 4.20
C LEU A 230 1.59 1.61 4.68
N GLY A 231 0.55 0.92 5.18
CA GLY A 231 0.59 -0.51 5.53
C GLY A 231 0.06 -0.83 6.90
#